data_AF-C0PI88-F1
#
_entry.id   AF-C0PI88-F1
#
_cell.length_a   1.000
_cell.length_b   1.000
_cell.length_c   1.000
_cell.angle_alpha   90.00
_cell.angle_beta   90.00
_cell.angle_gamma   90.00
#
_symmetry.space_group_name_H-M   'P 1'
#
loop_
_entity.id
_entity.type
_entity.pdbx_description
1 polymer ?
#
loop_
_entity_poly.entity_id
_entity_poly.type
_entity_poly.pdbx_seq_one_letter_code
_entity_poly.pdbx_strand_id
1 'polypeptide(L)'
;MTRHQKRKIDETHVEQGHEELDAASLREHEEFTKVKNIAKIELGRYEIDTWYFSPFPPEYNDCPKLFFCEFCLNFMKRKEQLQRHMKKCDLKHPPGDEIYRSGTLSMFEVDGKKNKVYGQNLCYLAKLFLDHKTLYYDVDLFLFYVLCECDDRGCHMVGYFSKEKHSEESYNLACILTLPPYQRKGYGKFLIAFSYELSKKEGKVGTPERPLSDLGLLSYRGYWTRVLLEILKKHKGNISIKVTPFYLDILFF
;
A
#
# COMPACT_ATOMS: atom_id res chain seq x y z
N MET A 1 -15.30 19.32 42.67
CA MET A 1 -15.02 20.25 41.56
C MET A 1 -16.23 20.27 40.64
N THR A 2 -16.77 21.45 40.37
CA THR A 2 -18.13 21.67 39.81
C THR A 2 -18.15 21.68 38.28
N ARG A 3 -19.33 21.41 37.72
CA ARG A 3 -19.68 21.25 36.29
C ARG A 3 -19.23 22.39 35.35
N HIS A 4 -18.78 23.52 35.91
CA HIS A 4 -18.23 24.66 35.17
C HIS A 4 -16.73 24.54 34.85
N GLN A 5 -15.98 23.66 35.54
CA GLN A 5 -14.57 23.40 35.22
C GLN A 5 -14.39 22.33 34.12
N LYS A 6 -15.42 21.54 33.81
CA LYS A 6 -15.39 20.60 32.67
C LYS A 6 -15.61 21.28 31.31
N ARG A 7 -16.24 22.45 31.27
CA ARG A 7 -16.48 23.17 30.00
C ARG A 7 -15.25 23.93 29.46
N LYS A 8 -14.32 24.30 30.33
CA LYS A 8 -13.07 24.99 29.93
C LYS A 8 -11.94 24.05 29.48
N ILE A 9 -12.11 22.74 29.64
CA ILE A 9 -11.13 21.73 29.17
C ILE A 9 -11.56 21.17 27.81
N ASP A 10 -12.87 21.18 27.51
CA ASP A 10 -13.44 20.73 26.22
C ASP A 10 -13.37 21.77 25.10
N GLU A 11 -13.20 23.07 25.41
CA GLU A 11 -13.15 24.15 24.39
C GLU A 11 -11.74 24.45 23.86
N THR A 12 -10.69 23.82 24.40
CA THR A 12 -9.32 23.89 23.84
C THR A 12 -8.96 22.68 22.95
N HIS A 13 -9.92 21.80 22.67
CA HIS A 13 -9.71 20.56 21.91
C HIS A 13 -10.35 20.57 20.51
N VAL A 14 -10.75 21.73 20.01
CA VAL A 14 -11.28 21.90 18.65
C VAL A 14 -10.61 23.13 18.07
N GLU A 15 -10.12 23.01 16.84
CA GLU A 15 -9.35 24.02 16.08
C GLU A 15 -7.83 23.98 16.26
N GLN A 16 -7.19 22.94 15.75
CA GLN A 16 -5.96 23.11 14.99
C GLN A 16 -6.02 22.18 13.79
N GLY A 17 -6.01 22.81 12.60
CA GLY A 17 -6.44 22.23 11.35
C GLY A 17 -5.61 21.03 10.90
N HIS A 18 -6.19 20.32 9.92
CA HIS A 18 -5.43 19.61 8.91
C HIS A 18 -4.53 20.64 8.19
N GLU A 19 -3.41 21.00 8.81
CA GLU A 19 -2.30 21.60 8.10
C GLU A 19 -1.80 20.53 7.14
N GLU A 20 -2.00 20.79 5.86
CA GLU A 20 -1.17 20.25 4.78
C GLU A 20 0.25 20.11 5.34
N LEU A 21 0.78 18.88 5.37
CA LEU A 21 2.18 18.65 5.70
C LEU A 21 3.01 19.67 4.91
N ASP A 22 3.57 20.67 5.61
CA ASP A 22 4.24 21.79 4.97
C ASP A 22 5.22 21.23 3.96
N ALA A 23 5.18 21.72 2.72
CA ALA A 23 6.07 21.29 1.65
C ALA A 23 7.55 21.41 2.07
N ALA A 24 7.88 22.24 3.07
CA ALA A 24 9.19 22.28 3.71
C ALA A 24 9.45 21.05 4.61
N SER A 25 8.48 20.60 5.40
CA SER A 25 8.58 19.39 6.24
C SER A 25 8.67 18.12 5.40
N LEU A 26 7.93 18.04 4.28
CA LEU A 26 8.08 16.96 3.30
C LEU A 26 9.47 16.96 2.66
N ARG A 27 9.99 18.14 2.31
CA ARG A 27 11.34 18.29 1.75
C ARG A 27 12.47 17.99 2.74
N GLU A 28 12.34 18.37 4.01
CA GLU A 28 13.28 17.97 5.07
C GLU A 28 13.22 16.45 5.32
N HIS A 29 12.03 15.85 5.29
CA HIS A 29 11.87 14.39 5.38
C HIS A 29 12.50 13.70 4.16
N GLU A 30 12.32 14.22 2.95
CA GLU A 30 12.98 13.75 1.72
C GLU A 30 14.51 13.84 1.83
N GLU A 31 15.05 14.93 2.38
CA GLU A 31 16.50 15.09 2.54
C GLU A 31 17.09 14.15 3.59
N PHE A 32 16.38 13.93 4.70
CA PHE A 32 16.81 12.99 5.75
C PHE A 32 16.72 11.52 5.28
N THR A 33 15.75 11.18 4.43
CA THR A 33 15.51 9.81 3.95
C THR A 33 16.32 9.41 2.71
N LYS A 34 17.08 10.33 2.12
CA LYS A 34 18.04 10.03 1.03
C LYS A 34 19.17 9.07 1.45
N VAL A 35 19.48 8.99 2.75
CA VAL A 35 20.46 8.03 3.27
C VAL A 35 19.77 6.71 3.59
N LYS A 36 19.96 5.72 2.70
CA LYS A 36 19.44 4.36 2.88
C LYS A 36 20.09 3.71 4.11
N ASN A 37 19.28 3.21 5.04
CA ASN A 37 19.77 2.43 6.19
C ASN A 37 19.98 0.95 5.85
N ILE A 38 19.07 0.35 5.10
CA ILE A 38 19.18 -1.02 4.59
C ILE A 38 19.51 -0.94 3.11
N ALA A 39 20.62 -1.54 2.66
CA ALA A 39 21.01 -1.51 1.25
C ALA A 39 20.28 -2.55 0.40
N LYS A 40 20.05 -3.75 0.96
CA LYS A 40 19.45 -4.88 0.26
C LYS A 40 18.47 -5.67 1.13
N ILE A 41 17.53 -6.35 0.50
CA ILE A 41 16.70 -7.36 1.16
C ILE A 41 16.72 -8.69 0.40
N GLU A 42 16.51 -9.80 1.11
CA GLU A 42 16.18 -11.11 0.52
C GLU A 42 14.72 -11.41 0.80
N LEU A 43 13.92 -11.61 -0.26
CA LEU A 43 12.51 -11.95 -0.19
C LEU A 43 12.19 -13.08 -1.18
N GLY A 44 11.87 -14.25 -0.66
CA GLY A 44 11.71 -15.46 -1.45
C GLY A 44 12.98 -15.79 -2.23
N ARG A 45 12.88 -15.90 -3.56
CA ARG A 45 14.01 -16.19 -4.46
C ARG A 45 14.81 -14.96 -4.89
N TYR A 46 14.43 -13.75 -4.45
CA TYR A 46 15.02 -12.51 -4.93
C TYR A 46 15.88 -11.84 -3.87
N GLU A 47 17.03 -11.33 -4.31
CA GLU A 47 17.75 -10.26 -3.63
C GLU A 47 17.39 -8.93 -4.33
N ILE A 48 17.02 -7.92 -3.55
CA ILE A 48 16.44 -6.66 -4.06
C ILE A 48 17.19 -5.48 -3.44
N ASP A 49 17.71 -4.58 -4.28
CA ASP A 49 18.25 -3.30 -3.85
C ASP A 49 17.13 -2.36 -3.39
N THR A 50 17.32 -1.72 -2.24
CA THR A 50 16.34 -0.77 -1.68
C THR A 50 16.52 0.62 -2.27
N TRP A 51 15.48 1.45 -2.19
CA TRP A 51 15.47 2.78 -2.80
C TRP A 51 15.50 3.90 -1.76
N TYR A 52 14.83 3.70 -0.62
CA TYR A 52 14.65 4.72 0.39
C TYR A 52 14.93 4.19 1.80
N PHE A 53 15.13 5.11 2.73
CA PHE A 53 15.12 4.81 4.16
C PHE A 53 13.77 4.23 4.61
N SER A 54 13.82 3.22 5.50
CA SER A 54 12.69 2.69 6.24
C SER A 54 13.03 2.59 7.74
N PRO A 55 12.20 3.09 8.67
CA PRO A 55 12.50 3.18 10.10
C PRO A 55 12.36 1.83 10.81
N PHE A 56 13.15 0.83 10.40
CA PHE A 56 13.25 -0.43 11.13
C PHE A 56 13.63 -0.18 12.59
N PRO A 57 13.27 -1.10 13.51
CA PRO A 57 13.67 -1.00 14.91
C PRO A 57 15.19 -0.79 15.07
N PRO A 58 15.66 -0.03 16.07
CA PRO A 58 17.07 0.40 16.18
C PRO A 58 18.09 -0.74 16.13
N GLU A 59 17.72 -1.95 16.57
CA GLU A 59 18.59 -3.10 16.50
C GLU A 59 18.95 -3.53 15.06
N TYR A 60 18.26 -3.04 14.04
CA TYR A 60 18.54 -3.32 12.63
C TYR A 60 19.37 -2.22 11.94
N ASN A 61 19.74 -1.13 12.61
CA ASN A 61 20.45 0.00 12.01
C ASN A 61 21.80 -0.38 11.37
N ASP A 62 22.52 -1.35 11.95
CA ASP A 62 23.82 -1.81 11.44
C ASP A 62 23.71 -2.96 10.42
N CYS A 63 22.49 -3.29 9.97
CA CYS A 63 22.26 -4.42 9.06
C CYS A 63 22.20 -3.92 7.60
N PRO A 64 23.25 -4.10 6.78
CA PRO A 64 23.21 -3.69 5.38
C PRO A 64 22.21 -4.52 4.55
N LYS A 65 21.88 -5.73 5.02
CA LYS A 65 20.93 -6.64 4.40
C LYS A 65 19.95 -7.23 5.41
N LEU A 66 18.67 -7.26 5.06
CA LEU A 66 17.62 -7.95 5.83
C LEU A 66 17.08 -9.16 5.06
N PHE A 67 16.61 -10.16 5.80
CA PHE A 67 16.05 -11.39 5.25
C PHE A 67 14.59 -11.50 5.66
N PHE A 68 13.67 -11.46 4.70
CA PHE A 68 12.22 -11.53 4.94
C PHE A 68 11.69 -12.94 4.69
N CYS A 69 10.81 -13.40 5.58
CA CYS A 69 9.94 -14.53 5.29
C CYS A 69 8.93 -14.12 4.21
N GLU A 70 8.87 -14.88 3.11
CA GLU A 70 8.01 -14.55 1.96
C GLU A 70 6.50 -14.65 2.24
N PHE A 71 6.11 -15.31 3.34
CA PHE A 71 4.70 -15.52 3.70
C PHE A 71 4.23 -14.62 4.85
N CYS A 72 4.98 -14.55 5.95
CA CYS A 72 4.57 -13.76 7.13
C CYS A 72 5.21 -12.37 7.19
N LEU A 73 6.14 -12.07 6.27
CA LEU A 73 6.91 -10.83 6.18
C LEU A 73 7.78 -10.51 7.41
N ASN A 74 7.93 -11.45 8.35
CA ASN A 74 8.87 -11.27 9.44
C ASN A 74 10.30 -11.18 8.89
N PHE A 75 11.08 -10.23 9.40
CA PHE A 75 12.42 -9.93 8.92
C PHE A 75 13.49 -10.27 9.96
N MET A 76 14.66 -10.68 9.49
CA MET A 76 15.77 -11.12 10.32
C MET A 76 17.10 -10.54 9.83
N LYS A 77 18.09 -10.51 10.73
CA LYS A 77 19.44 -10.00 10.47
C LYS A 77 20.30 -10.98 9.68
N ARG A 78 20.05 -12.28 9.82
CA ARG A 78 20.89 -13.35 9.23
C ARG A 78 20.09 -14.42 8.52
N LYS A 79 20.68 -15.03 7.50
CA LYS A 79 20.05 -16.09 6.70
C LYS A 79 19.69 -17.32 7.53
N GLU A 80 20.50 -17.69 8.52
CA GLU A 80 20.26 -18.85 9.38
C GLU A 80 19.05 -18.62 10.31
N GLN A 81 18.74 -17.36 10.63
CA GLN A 81 17.52 -17.01 11.39
C GLN A 81 16.28 -17.21 10.51
N LEU A 82 16.33 -16.76 9.25
CA LEU A 82 15.26 -17.00 8.27
C LEU A 82 15.03 -18.50 8.06
N GLN A 83 16.09 -19.28 7.84
CA GLN A 83 15.98 -20.73 7.66
C GLN A 83 15.35 -21.43 8.87
N ARG A 84 15.74 -21.04 10.09
CA ARG A 84 15.12 -21.59 11.31
C ARG A 84 13.65 -21.17 11.45
N HIS A 85 13.32 -19.94 11.07
CA HIS A 85 11.94 -19.46 11.08
C HIS A 85 11.08 -20.22 10.06
N MET A 86 11.56 -20.42 8.82
CA MET A 86 10.81 -21.14 7.78
C MET A 86 10.49 -22.59 8.15
N LYS A 87 11.29 -23.22 9.01
CA LYS A 87 10.99 -24.57 9.57
C LYS A 87 9.84 -24.58 10.57
N LYS A 88 9.48 -23.41 11.13
CA LYS A 88 8.44 -23.24 12.15
C LYS A 88 7.25 -22.40 11.68
N CYS A 89 7.37 -21.74 10.53
CA CYS A 89 6.35 -20.85 10.00
C CYS A 89 5.34 -21.67 9.21
N ASP A 90 4.10 -21.70 9.71
CA ASP A 90 3.01 -22.45 9.10
C ASP A 90 2.30 -21.66 7.98
N LEU A 91 2.55 -20.35 7.87
CA LEU A 91 1.95 -19.52 6.82
C LEU A 91 2.52 -19.86 5.44
N LYS A 92 1.62 -20.00 4.47
CA LYS A 92 1.91 -20.21 3.04
C LYS A 92 1.24 -19.16 2.15
N HIS A 93 0.60 -18.16 2.74
CA HIS A 93 -0.06 -17.05 2.05
C HIS A 93 -0.24 -15.88 3.04
N PRO A 94 -0.59 -14.67 2.58
CA PRO A 94 -0.93 -13.55 3.46
C PRO A 94 -2.05 -13.91 4.46
N PRO A 95 -1.97 -13.46 5.72
CA PRO A 95 -2.94 -13.82 6.76
C PRO A 95 -4.22 -12.98 6.62
N GLY A 96 -5.13 -13.42 5.77
CA GLY A 96 -6.39 -12.74 5.48
C GLY A 96 -7.28 -13.57 4.57
N ASP A 97 -8.38 -12.96 4.12
CA ASP A 97 -9.37 -13.65 3.29
C ASP A 97 -8.96 -13.60 1.82
N GLU A 98 -8.97 -14.73 1.13
CA GLU A 98 -8.81 -14.77 -0.31
C GLU A 98 -10.11 -14.27 -0.99
N ILE A 99 -10.07 -13.05 -1.52
CA ILE A 99 -11.25 -12.39 -2.10
C ILE A 99 -11.30 -12.46 -3.64
N TYR A 100 -10.23 -12.96 -4.26
CA TYR A 100 -10.15 -13.18 -5.70
C TYR A 100 -9.14 -14.29 -6.03
N ARG A 101 -9.51 -15.16 -6.97
CA ARG A 101 -8.63 -16.19 -7.55
C ARG A 101 -8.89 -16.26 -9.06
N SER A 102 -7.83 -16.21 -9.86
CA SER A 102 -7.88 -16.51 -11.30
C SER A 102 -6.58 -17.12 -11.77
N GLY A 103 -6.63 -18.40 -12.18
CA GLY A 103 -5.43 -19.17 -12.49
C GLY A 103 -4.45 -19.18 -11.31
N THR A 104 -3.23 -18.72 -11.54
CA THR A 104 -2.18 -18.63 -10.52
C THR A 104 -2.22 -17.33 -9.72
N LEU A 105 -3.14 -16.40 -9.99
CA LEU A 105 -3.20 -15.12 -9.29
C LEU A 105 -4.27 -15.12 -8.19
N SER A 106 -3.91 -14.54 -7.05
CA SER A 106 -4.79 -14.40 -5.89
C SER A 106 -4.69 -13.01 -5.27
N MET A 107 -5.83 -12.47 -4.81
CA MET A 107 -5.87 -11.27 -3.97
C MET A 107 -6.34 -11.65 -2.56
N PHE A 108 -5.55 -11.26 -1.56
CA PHE A 108 -5.89 -11.42 -0.16
C PHE A 108 -6.25 -10.07 0.45
N GLU A 109 -7.38 -10.00 1.16
CA GLU A 109 -7.74 -8.87 2.01
C GLU A 109 -7.24 -9.15 3.44
N VAL A 110 -6.30 -8.34 3.90
CA VAL A 110 -5.70 -8.42 5.24
C VAL A 110 -6.14 -7.21 6.05
N ASP A 111 -6.92 -7.45 7.11
CA ASP A 111 -7.27 -6.42 8.08
C ASP A 111 -6.07 -6.12 9.00
N GLY A 112 -5.57 -4.88 8.95
CA GLY A 112 -4.43 -4.44 9.76
C GLY A 112 -4.66 -4.51 11.27
N LYS A 113 -5.90 -4.32 11.74
CA LYS A 113 -6.25 -4.44 13.16
C LYS A 113 -6.20 -5.90 13.63
N LYS A 114 -6.60 -6.85 12.77
CA LYS A 114 -6.57 -8.28 13.09
C LYS A 114 -5.15 -8.85 12.95
N ASN A 115 -4.37 -8.36 11.98
CA ASN A 115 -3.06 -8.88 11.61
C ASN A 115 -1.95 -7.83 11.78
N LYS A 116 -1.88 -7.19 12.96
CA LYS A 116 -1.00 -6.04 13.22
C LYS A 116 0.45 -6.25 12.82
N VAL A 117 1.04 -7.38 13.24
CA VAL A 117 2.45 -7.69 12.96
C VAL A 117 2.71 -7.80 11.45
N TYR A 118 1.82 -8.48 10.72
CA TYR A 118 1.94 -8.58 9.26
C TYR A 118 1.80 -7.21 8.59
N GLY A 119 0.81 -6.41 9.01
CA GLY A 119 0.59 -5.06 8.48
C GLY A 119 1.79 -4.14 8.73
N GLN A 120 2.37 -4.17 9.94
CA GLN A 120 3.56 -3.40 10.28
C GLN A 120 4.78 -3.84 9.46
N ASN A 121 5.00 -5.15 9.33
CA ASN A 121 6.09 -5.69 8.51
C ASN A 121 5.95 -5.32 7.03
N LEU A 122 4.73 -5.37 6.49
CA LEU A 122 4.42 -4.93 5.14
C LEU A 122 4.69 -3.44 4.95
N CYS A 123 4.35 -2.61 5.95
CA CYS A 123 4.64 -1.19 5.94
C CYS A 123 6.15 -0.89 5.94
N TYR A 124 6.96 -1.57 6.77
CA TYR A 124 8.42 -1.44 6.73
C TYR A 124 9.01 -1.86 5.39
N LEU A 125 8.55 -2.98 4.83
CA LEU A 125 8.96 -3.46 3.52
C LEU A 125 8.61 -2.45 2.43
N ALA A 126 7.39 -1.89 2.48
CA ALA A 126 6.93 -0.95 1.46
C ALA A 126 7.70 0.37 1.49
N LYS A 127 8.02 0.89 2.68
CA LYS A 127 8.78 2.14 2.83
C LYS A 127 10.18 2.08 2.22
N LEU A 128 10.78 0.89 2.08
CA LEU A 128 12.04 0.72 1.34
C LEU A 128 11.93 1.09 -0.14
N PHE A 129 10.72 1.14 -0.70
CA PHE A 129 10.45 1.36 -2.13
C PHE A 129 9.47 2.53 -2.37
N LEU A 130 9.01 3.20 -1.31
CA LEU A 130 8.07 4.32 -1.37
C LEU A 130 8.66 5.51 -0.61
N ASP A 131 8.79 6.64 -1.31
CA ASP A 131 9.38 7.86 -0.76
C ASP A 131 8.44 8.50 0.27
N HIS A 132 7.26 8.93 -0.18
CA HIS A 132 6.24 9.62 0.63
C HIS A 132 5.28 8.66 1.34
N LYS A 133 5.79 7.60 1.97
CA LYS A 133 4.95 6.76 2.84
C LYS A 133 5.10 7.21 4.29
N THR A 134 4.07 7.87 4.82
CA THR A 134 3.95 8.08 6.25
C THR A 134 3.71 6.74 6.94
N LEU A 135 4.63 6.34 7.81
CA LEU A 135 4.46 5.14 8.62
C LEU A 135 3.68 5.52 9.87
N TYR A 136 2.36 5.48 9.75
CA TYR A 136 1.51 5.37 10.93
C TYR A 136 1.73 3.99 11.53
N TYR A 137 2.29 3.92 12.74
CA TYR A 137 2.38 2.66 13.50
C TYR A 137 0.99 2.04 13.73
N ASP A 138 -0.06 2.85 13.56
CA ASP A 138 -1.45 2.45 13.64
C ASP A 138 -1.96 1.86 12.31
N VAL A 139 -1.57 0.61 12.06
CA VAL A 139 -2.10 -0.19 10.94
C VAL A 139 -3.57 -0.56 11.12
N ASP A 140 -4.19 -0.28 12.27
CA ASP A 140 -5.55 -0.70 12.59
C ASP A 140 -6.60 -0.04 11.68
N LEU A 141 -6.28 1.13 11.13
CA LEU A 141 -7.15 1.91 10.26
C LEU A 141 -7.16 1.43 8.81
N PHE A 142 -6.28 0.50 8.44
CA PHE A 142 -6.07 0.09 7.05
C PHE A 142 -6.53 -1.35 6.78
N LEU A 143 -7.05 -1.54 5.56
CA LEU A 143 -7.10 -2.82 4.87
C LEU A 143 -5.95 -2.89 3.88
N PHE A 144 -5.31 -4.05 3.78
CA PHE A 144 -4.25 -4.33 2.83
C PHE A 144 -4.72 -5.37 1.81
N TYR A 145 -4.64 -5.05 0.53
CA TYR A 145 -4.99 -5.94 -0.57
C TYR A 145 -3.72 -6.45 -1.22
N VAL A 146 -3.35 -7.69 -0.89
CA VAL A 146 -2.06 -8.30 -1.25
C VAL A 146 -2.23 -9.22 -2.45
N LEU A 147 -1.61 -8.84 -3.57
CA LEU A 147 -1.61 -9.64 -4.79
C LEU A 147 -0.47 -10.66 -4.73
N CYS A 148 -0.79 -11.90 -5.05
CA CYS A 148 0.15 -13.01 -5.07
C CYS A 148 0.12 -13.79 -6.38
N GLU A 149 1.29 -14.30 -6.78
CA GLU A 149 1.43 -15.47 -7.65
C GLU A 149 1.45 -16.72 -6.76
N CYS A 150 0.59 -17.70 -7.01
CA CYS A 150 0.51 -18.93 -6.24
C CYS A 150 1.06 -20.13 -7.03
N ASP A 151 1.88 -20.92 -6.36
CA ASP A 151 2.42 -22.21 -6.82
C ASP A 151 2.19 -23.30 -5.73
N ASP A 152 2.72 -24.50 -5.94
CA ASP A 152 2.56 -25.63 -5.01
C ASP A 152 3.16 -25.38 -3.61
N ARG A 153 4.03 -24.38 -3.45
CA ARG A 153 4.65 -23.98 -2.18
C ARG A 153 3.81 -22.95 -1.43
N GLY A 154 2.90 -22.26 -2.09
CA GLY A 154 2.05 -21.22 -1.48
C GLY A 154 1.80 -20.03 -2.39
N CYS A 155 1.38 -18.92 -1.79
CA CYS A 155 1.09 -17.66 -2.47
C CYS A 155 2.17 -16.62 -2.15
N HIS A 156 2.89 -16.22 -3.19
CA HIS A 156 4.05 -15.34 -3.15
C HIS A 156 3.64 -13.91 -3.49
N MET A 157 3.78 -12.99 -2.54
CA MET A 157 3.45 -11.59 -2.77
C MET A 157 4.25 -11.01 -3.95
N VAL A 158 3.53 -10.35 -4.87
CA VAL A 158 4.11 -9.59 -5.99
C VAL A 158 3.88 -8.09 -5.87
N GLY A 159 2.87 -7.70 -5.09
CA GLY A 159 2.53 -6.31 -4.83
C GLY A 159 1.33 -6.20 -3.91
N TYR A 160 1.01 -4.97 -3.51
CA TYR A 160 -0.18 -4.69 -2.71
C TYR A 160 -0.67 -3.27 -2.93
N PHE A 161 -1.87 -2.99 -2.44
CA PHE A 161 -2.26 -1.63 -2.06
C PHE A 161 -2.92 -1.59 -0.69
N SER A 162 -2.86 -0.46 0.00
CA SER A 162 -3.62 -0.21 1.23
C SER A 162 -4.80 0.72 0.97
N LYS A 163 -5.86 0.57 1.76
CA LYS A 163 -7.06 1.41 1.74
C LYS A 163 -7.47 1.70 3.18
N GLU A 164 -7.77 2.94 3.50
CA GLU A 164 -8.37 3.28 4.80
C GLU A 164 -9.75 2.67 4.92
N LYS A 165 -10.08 2.15 6.11
CA LYS A 165 -11.43 1.65 6.40
C LYS A 165 -12.47 2.76 6.32
N HIS A 166 -12.09 3.96 6.71
CA HIS A 166 -12.92 5.16 6.71
C HIS A 166 -12.08 6.34 6.19
N SER A 167 -12.25 6.67 4.91
CA SER A 167 -11.63 7.85 4.28
C SER A 167 -12.66 8.96 4.14
N GLU A 168 -12.41 10.13 4.72
CA GLU A 168 -13.27 11.31 4.59
C GLU A 168 -13.24 11.85 3.15
N GLU A 169 -12.08 11.80 2.51
CA GLU A 169 -11.86 12.25 1.12
C GLU A 169 -12.22 11.19 0.07
N SER A 170 -12.79 10.06 0.50
CA SER A 170 -13.19 8.94 -0.38
C SER A 170 -12.05 8.35 -1.21
N TYR A 171 -10.82 8.34 -0.65
CA TYR A 171 -9.70 7.66 -1.29
C TYR A 171 -9.93 6.16 -1.33
N ASN A 172 -9.81 5.57 -2.53
CA ASN A 172 -9.93 4.12 -2.71
C ASN A 172 -8.58 3.40 -2.64
N LEU A 173 -7.49 4.16 -2.55
CA LEU A 173 -6.12 3.66 -2.49
C LEU A 173 -5.23 4.67 -1.79
N ALA A 174 -4.57 4.26 -0.71
CA ALA A 174 -3.63 5.08 0.07
C ALA A 174 -2.18 4.89 -0.40
N CYS A 175 -1.70 3.64 -0.38
CA CYS A 175 -0.38 3.29 -0.93
C CYS A 175 -0.52 2.15 -1.93
N ILE A 176 0.30 2.15 -2.98
CA ILE A 176 0.40 1.06 -3.94
C ILE A 176 1.86 0.71 -4.21
N LEU A 177 2.17 -0.58 -4.24
CA LEU A 177 3.50 -1.07 -4.55
C LEU A 177 3.42 -2.34 -5.39
N THR A 178 4.15 -2.37 -6.49
CA THR A 178 4.59 -3.63 -7.11
C THR A 178 6.06 -3.82 -6.75
N LEU A 179 6.40 -4.98 -6.17
CA LEU A 179 7.77 -5.28 -5.76
C LEU A 179 8.72 -5.20 -6.98
N PRO A 180 9.95 -4.68 -6.83
CA PRO A 180 10.83 -4.39 -7.97
C PRO A 180 11.01 -5.53 -9.00
N PRO A 181 11.19 -6.81 -8.60
CA PRO A 181 11.32 -7.93 -9.55
C PRO A 181 10.06 -8.22 -10.39
N TYR A 182 8.93 -7.65 -10.00
CA TYR A 182 7.63 -7.86 -10.62
C TYR A 182 7.10 -6.63 -11.36
N GLN A 183 7.86 -5.53 -11.35
CA GLN A 183 7.49 -4.32 -12.09
C GLN A 183 7.48 -4.55 -13.60
N ARG A 184 6.72 -3.73 -14.33
CA ARG A 184 6.55 -3.81 -15.80
C ARG A 184 5.94 -5.11 -16.34
N LYS A 185 5.38 -5.97 -15.47
CA LYS A 185 4.66 -7.21 -15.85
C LYS A 185 3.12 -7.08 -15.85
N GLY A 186 2.60 -5.88 -15.64
CA GLY A 186 1.16 -5.61 -15.61
C GLY A 186 0.50 -5.60 -14.23
N TYR A 187 1.19 -6.06 -13.18
CA TYR A 187 0.64 -6.13 -11.82
C TYR A 187 0.20 -4.78 -11.24
N GLY A 188 0.94 -3.69 -11.50
CA GLY A 188 0.51 -2.35 -11.08
C GLY A 188 -0.84 -1.96 -11.69
N LYS A 189 -1.06 -2.27 -12.98
CA LYS A 189 -2.36 -2.02 -13.64
C LYS A 189 -3.46 -2.91 -13.06
N PHE A 190 -3.14 -4.15 -12.71
CA PHE A 190 -4.07 -5.06 -12.05
C PHE A 190 -4.51 -4.52 -10.69
N LEU A 191 -3.56 -4.08 -9.85
CA LEU A 191 -3.85 -3.50 -8.54
C LEU A 191 -4.75 -2.26 -8.63
N ILE A 192 -4.45 -1.35 -9.57
CA ILE A 192 -5.29 -0.17 -9.83
C ILE A 192 -6.69 -0.59 -10.29
N ALA A 193 -6.79 -1.51 -11.24
CA ALA A 193 -8.09 -1.99 -11.69
C ALA A 193 -8.90 -2.61 -10.54
N PHE A 194 -8.24 -3.40 -9.69
CA PHE A 194 -8.86 -4.04 -8.54
C PHE A 194 -9.40 -3.02 -7.53
N SER A 195 -8.66 -1.95 -7.24
CA SER A 195 -9.16 -0.90 -6.32
C SER A 195 -10.43 -0.22 -6.85
N TYR A 196 -10.54 -0.01 -8.17
CA TYR A 196 -11.76 0.48 -8.79
C TYR A 196 -12.91 -0.54 -8.78
N GLU A 197 -12.62 -1.84 -8.94
CA GLU A 197 -13.66 -2.88 -8.82
C GLU A 197 -14.23 -2.95 -7.40
N LEU A 198 -13.41 -2.70 -6.36
CA LEU A 198 -13.92 -2.55 -4.99
C LEU A 198 -14.82 -1.32 -4.86
N SER A 199 -14.40 -0.16 -5.37
CA SER A 199 -15.24 1.05 -5.38
C SER A 199 -16.59 0.82 -6.06
N LYS A 200 -16.59 0.10 -7.20
CA LYS A 200 -17.83 -0.29 -7.91
C LYS A 200 -18.73 -1.17 -7.05
N LYS A 201 -18.18 -2.19 -6.39
CA LYS A 201 -18.95 -3.06 -5.48
C LYS A 201 -19.52 -2.30 -4.29
N GLU A 202 -18.81 -1.29 -3.80
CA GLU A 202 -19.27 -0.41 -2.71
C GLU A 202 -20.29 0.65 -3.16
N GLY A 203 -20.54 0.79 -4.47
CA GLY A 203 -21.40 1.84 -5.02
C GLY A 203 -20.80 3.25 -4.84
N LYS A 204 -19.48 3.36 -4.71
CA LYS A 204 -18.76 4.61 -4.46
C LYS A 204 -17.85 4.97 -5.62
N VAL A 205 -17.62 6.27 -5.80
CA VAL A 205 -16.51 6.78 -6.62
C VAL A 205 -15.27 6.84 -5.73
N GLY A 206 -14.08 6.72 -6.32
CA GLY A 206 -12.85 6.85 -5.57
C GLY A 206 -11.65 7.17 -6.46
N THR A 207 -10.71 7.89 -5.87
CA THR A 207 -9.44 8.30 -6.46
C THR A 207 -8.30 7.80 -5.56
N PRO A 208 -7.07 7.61 -6.07
CA PRO A 208 -5.91 7.49 -5.19
C PRO A 208 -5.69 8.73 -4.34
N GLU A 209 -5.08 8.51 -3.17
CA GLU A 209 -4.49 9.54 -2.32
C GLU A 209 -3.39 10.32 -3.06
N ARG A 210 -3.22 11.58 -2.70
CA ARG A 210 -2.23 12.50 -3.29
C ARG A 210 -1.21 12.93 -2.22
N PRO A 211 0.06 13.20 -2.59
CA PRO A 211 0.61 13.12 -3.95
C PRO A 211 0.94 11.68 -4.39
N LEU A 212 0.79 11.41 -5.69
CA LEU A 212 1.25 10.15 -6.30
C LEU A 212 2.76 10.23 -6.58
N SER A 213 3.46 9.11 -6.45
CA SER A 213 4.82 8.98 -7.01
C SER A 213 4.79 9.07 -8.54
N ASP A 214 5.90 9.47 -9.17
CA ASP A 214 6.01 9.54 -10.63
C ASP A 214 5.58 8.24 -11.34
N LEU A 215 6.02 7.10 -10.81
CA LEU A 215 5.64 5.79 -11.33
C LEU A 215 4.15 5.49 -11.11
N GLY A 216 3.60 5.91 -9.97
CA GLY A 216 2.18 5.85 -9.67
C GLY A 216 1.35 6.65 -10.67
N LEU A 217 1.71 7.93 -10.89
CA LEU A 217 1.04 8.82 -11.81
C LEU A 217 1.04 8.29 -13.25
N LEU A 218 2.19 7.82 -13.74
CA LEU A 218 2.30 7.20 -15.07
C LEU A 218 1.42 5.94 -15.19
N SER A 219 1.35 5.12 -14.13
CA SER A 219 0.54 3.90 -14.11
C SER A 219 -0.96 4.21 -14.13
N TYR A 220 -1.39 5.19 -13.33
CA TYR A 220 -2.79 5.65 -13.29
C TYR A 220 -3.22 6.28 -14.61
N ARG A 221 -2.42 7.20 -15.19
CA ARG A 221 -2.68 7.76 -16.51
C ARG A 221 -2.84 6.66 -17.57
N GLY A 222 -1.90 5.71 -17.61
CA GLY A 222 -1.98 4.59 -18.54
C GLY A 222 -3.21 3.70 -18.36
N TYR A 223 -3.64 3.45 -17.11
CA TYR A 223 -4.86 2.70 -16.81
C TYR A 223 -6.10 3.46 -17.30
N TRP A 224 -6.22 4.71 -16.89
CA TRP A 224 -7.35 5.58 -17.20
C TRP A 224 -7.53 5.81 -18.70
N THR A 225 -6.46 6.12 -19.43
CA THR A 225 -6.51 6.27 -20.88
C THR A 225 -7.06 5.00 -21.54
N ARG A 226 -6.61 3.82 -21.10
CA ARG A 226 -7.08 2.54 -21.66
C ARG A 226 -8.56 2.30 -21.38
N VAL A 227 -9.01 2.57 -20.16
CA VAL A 227 -10.42 2.43 -19.78
C VAL A 227 -11.32 3.36 -20.60
N LEU A 228 -10.96 4.63 -20.72
CA LEU A 228 -11.74 5.58 -21.51
C LEU A 228 -11.79 5.20 -22.99
N LEU A 229 -10.66 4.79 -23.58
CA LEU A 229 -10.63 4.36 -24.97
C LEU A 229 -11.52 3.14 -25.22
N GLU A 230 -11.55 2.18 -24.30
CA GLU A 230 -12.46 1.02 -24.38
C GLU A 230 -13.93 1.43 -24.30
N ILE A 231 -14.28 2.39 -23.44
CA ILE A 231 -15.64 2.93 -23.32
C ILE A 231 -16.04 3.65 -24.62
N LEU A 232 -15.19 4.56 -25.10
CA LEU A 232 -15.43 5.34 -26.33
C LEU A 232 -15.54 4.45 -27.57
N LYS A 233 -14.75 3.37 -27.63
CA LYS A 233 -14.80 2.41 -28.74
C LYS A 233 -16.10 1.60 -28.76
N LYS A 234 -16.64 1.25 -27.59
CA LYS A 234 -17.85 0.41 -27.47
C LYS A 234 -19.14 1.20 -27.57
N HIS A 235 -19.14 2.45 -27.11
CA HIS A 235 -20.33 3.27 -27.09
C HIS A 235 -20.61 3.88 -28.46
N LYS A 236 -21.88 3.84 -28.89
CA LYS A 236 -22.35 4.50 -30.11
C LYS A 236 -23.15 5.74 -29.72
N GLY A 237 -22.64 6.92 -30.05
CA GLY A 237 -23.29 8.21 -29.77
C GLY A 237 -22.60 9.02 -28.67
N ASN A 238 -23.29 10.03 -28.15
CA ASN A 238 -22.72 10.95 -27.17
C ASN A 238 -22.64 10.29 -25.79
N ILE A 239 -21.48 10.42 -25.13
CA ILE A 239 -21.27 10.02 -23.73
C ILE A 239 -21.16 11.30 -22.90
N SER A 240 -21.93 11.38 -21.82
CA SER A 240 -21.74 12.45 -20.83
C SER A 240 -20.84 11.97 -19.71
N ILE A 241 -20.09 12.91 -19.13
CA ILE A 241 -19.18 12.68 -18.00
C ILE A 241 -19.94 12.07 -16.79
N LYS A 242 -21.23 12.39 -16.62
CA LYS A 242 -22.09 11.88 -15.55
C LYS A 242 -22.52 10.42 -15.71
N VAL A 243 -22.45 9.86 -16.92
CA VAL A 243 -22.88 8.47 -17.22
C VAL A 243 -21.77 7.46 -16.91
N THR A 244 -20.56 7.93 -16.59
CA THR A 244 -19.45 7.12 -16.10
C THR A 244 -19.10 7.48 -14.65
N PRO A 245 -20.00 7.28 -13.67
CA PRO A 245 -19.77 7.74 -12.30
C PRO A 245 -18.51 7.15 -11.67
N PHE A 246 -18.17 5.90 -12.01
CA PHE A 246 -16.96 5.23 -11.51
C PHE A 246 -15.64 5.70 -12.15
N TYR A 247 -15.69 6.64 -13.10
CA TYR A 247 -14.54 7.12 -13.87
C TYR A 247 -14.52 8.66 -13.98
N LEU A 248 -15.31 9.35 -13.14
CA LEU A 248 -15.42 10.81 -13.14
C LEU A 248 -14.07 11.53 -12.92
N ASP A 249 -13.18 10.93 -12.12
CA ASP A 249 -11.87 11.52 -11.83
C ASP A 249 -10.83 11.24 -12.93
N ILE A 250 -11.17 10.49 -13.97
CA ILE A 250 -10.24 10.25 -15.08
C ILE A 250 -9.94 11.54 -15.85
N LEU A 251 -10.92 12.45 -15.96
CA LEU A 251 -10.81 13.62 -16.84
C LEU A 251 -10.19 14.85 -16.18
N PHE A 252 -9.85 14.78 -14.88
CA PHE A 252 -9.24 15.88 -14.12
C PHE A 252 -7.74 15.63 -13.80
N PHE A 253 -7.05 14.85 -14.64
CA PHE A 253 -5.61 14.51 -14.55
C PHE A 253 -4.78 14.90 -15.78
#